data_AF-A0A3L6QCC0-F1
#
_entry.id   AF-A0A3L6QCC0-F1
#
_cell.length_a   1.000
_cell.length_b   1.000
_cell.length_c   1.000
_cell.angle_alpha   90.00
_cell.angle_beta   90.00
_cell.angle_gamma   90.00
#
_symmetry.space_group_name_H-M   'P 1'
#
loop_
_entity.id
_entity.type
_entity.pdbx_description
1 polymer ?
#
loop_
_entity_poly.entity_id
_entity_poly.type
_entity_poly.pdbx_seq_one_letter_code
_entity_poly.pdbx_strand_id
1 'polypeptide(L)'
;MAAFAAHTSAATSNYSPPGTAVLLRSRRRAFPTRVSCSAAAAAGNKTVVIGVAADSGCGKSTFMRRLTSVLGGVAEPPRGGKPDSNTLVGDTATVVCLDDYHSLDRAGRKARGLTALDPRTNDFDLMYEQVRALKDGRAVDKPVYNHVTGLLERPERVAPPRILLLEGLHPMYDERVRGLLDFSIYLAISDEVKFAWKIQRDIAERGHSLESIKATIEARKPDFDAYIDPQKQYADAVIEVLPTQLIPDDDDGTVPRVRLIMKEGVRHFAPVYLFDEGSTISWIPCGRKLSCSYPGIKLAYGFGTYFGHEVSVLEMDGRFDKLDELIYVETHLSNMSAKFYGEVTQQMLKHAHLPGSNNGTGLFQTIVGLKIRDLCEQIVVEWAAMTAGAVKCKLFAWILIQNKILTSDNLALRGWPHQNSCVLCNGPMETGMHLCLTCPFAQAVWSQVSLWEGLNPFQQALPTSFDNINEWWEAANKSLPEESRRSFNGMAIYITWNVWKECNRRIFDQKYLSAQQVAGKTKENLEEFRRAFLAY
;
A
#
# COMPACT_ATOMS: atom_id res chain seq x y z
N MET A 1 6.13 -73.02 -35.59
CA MET A 1 4.80 -73.21 -34.98
C MET A 1 4.06 -71.88 -35.02
N ALA A 2 2.80 -71.93 -35.47
CA ALA A 2 1.81 -70.87 -35.70
C ALA A 2 1.85 -69.70 -34.68
N ALA A 3 1.79 -68.42 -35.07
CA ALA A 3 0.80 -67.65 -35.85
C ALA A 3 -0.33 -67.03 -35.00
N PHE A 4 -0.37 -65.70 -35.09
CA PHE A 4 -1.51 -64.79 -35.22
C PHE A 4 -2.42 -64.43 -34.03
N ALA A 5 -2.73 -63.13 -34.05
CA ALA A 5 -3.53 -62.33 -33.15
C ALA A 5 -5.04 -62.60 -33.22
N ALA A 6 -5.76 -62.20 -32.18
CA ALA A 6 -7.20 -61.93 -32.25
C ALA A 6 -7.58 -60.74 -31.36
N HIS A 7 -8.20 -59.74 -31.98
CA HIS A 7 -9.10 -58.78 -31.35
C HIS A 7 -10.36 -59.49 -30.84
N THR A 8 -11.01 -58.95 -29.79
CA THR A 8 -12.45 -58.59 -29.81
C THR A 8 -12.90 -57.88 -28.53
N SER A 9 -13.69 -56.82 -28.72
CA SER A 9 -14.64 -56.21 -27.77
C SER A 9 -15.77 -57.19 -27.42
N ALA A 10 -16.62 -57.08 -26.40
CA ALA A 10 -17.27 -55.94 -25.77
C ALA A 10 -18.04 -56.41 -24.51
N ALA A 11 -18.63 -55.44 -23.81
CA ALA A 11 -19.93 -55.48 -23.13
C ALA A 11 -19.92 -55.22 -21.61
N THR A 12 -20.66 -54.17 -21.30
CA THR A 12 -21.02 -53.55 -20.02
C THR A 12 -22.00 -54.38 -19.19
N SER A 13 -21.87 -54.37 -17.85
CA SER A 13 -23.04 -54.35 -16.97
C SER A 13 -22.72 -53.67 -15.63
N ASN A 14 -23.68 -52.86 -15.18
CA ASN A 14 -23.66 -52.06 -13.96
C ASN A 14 -24.09 -52.88 -12.75
N TYR A 15 -23.33 -52.82 -11.65
CA TYR A 15 -23.88 -52.96 -10.29
C TYR A 15 -22.92 -52.32 -9.28
N SER A 16 -23.43 -51.46 -8.39
CA SER A 16 -22.68 -50.81 -7.31
C SER A 16 -23.35 -51.11 -5.96
N PRO A 17 -22.62 -51.54 -4.92
CA PRO A 17 -23.13 -51.59 -3.57
C PRO A 17 -22.84 -50.29 -2.79
N PRO A 18 -23.59 -49.97 -1.73
CA PRO A 18 -23.46 -48.71 -1.00
C PRO A 18 -22.37 -48.82 0.09
N GLY A 19 -21.42 -47.88 0.06
CA GLY A 19 -20.39 -47.73 1.09
C GLY A 19 -20.17 -46.25 1.38
N THR A 20 -20.51 -45.85 2.60
CA THR A 20 -20.47 -44.51 3.18
C THR A 20 -19.09 -43.84 3.07
N ALA A 21 -18.97 -42.81 2.22
CA ALA A 21 -17.82 -41.91 2.19
C ALA A 21 -18.12 -40.63 2.99
N VAL A 22 -17.41 -40.47 4.11
CA VAL A 22 -17.33 -39.22 4.88
C VAL A 22 -16.67 -38.16 3.99
N LEU A 23 -17.45 -37.20 3.51
CA LEU A 23 -16.98 -36.05 2.74
C LEU A 23 -16.26 -35.04 3.65
N LEU A 24 -14.95 -35.20 3.81
CA LEU A 24 -14.06 -34.10 4.20
C LEU A 24 -14.04 -33.08 3.05
N ARG A 25 -14.85 -32.02 3.18
CA ARG A 25 -14.79 -30.84 2.29
C ARG A 25 -13.42 -30.18 2.45
N SER A 26 -12.49 -30.47 1.55
CA SER A 26 -11.32 -29.63 1.36
C SER A 26 -11.78 -28.27 0.82
N ARG A 27 -11.58 -27.21 1.62
CA ARG A 27 -11.72 -25.83 1.15
C ARG A 27 -10.62 -25.59 0.13
N ARG A 28 -10.91 -25.79 -1.17
CA ARG A 28 -10.10 -25.20 -2.24
C ARG A 28 -10.20 -23.68 -2.10
N ARG A 29 -9.13 -23.05 -1.59
CA ARG A 29 -8.95 -21.59 -1.73
C ARG A 29 -8.90 -21.30 -3.23
N ALA A 30 -9.89 -20.54 -3.71
CA ALA A 30 -9.82 -19.97 -5.05
C ALA A 30 -8.63 -19.00 -5.07
N PHE A 31 -7.63 -19.30 -5.88
CA PHE A 31 -6.58 -18.35 -6.23
C PHE A 31 -7.23 -17.19 -7.00
N PRO A 32 -6.97 -15.92 -6.65
CA PRO A 32 -7.41 -14.83 -7.50
C PRO A 32 -6.61 -14.89 -8.81
N THR A 33 -7.35 -15.10 -9.89
CA THR A 33 -6.92 -14.95 -11.27
C THR A 33 -6.25 -13.59 -11.49
N ARG A 34 -5.24 -13.56 -12.37
CA ARG A 34 -4.59 -12.36 -12.92
C ARG A 34 -5.51 -11.14 -12.89
N VAL A 35 -5.03 -10.05 -12.29
CA VAL A 35 -5.62 -8.71 -12.42
C VAL A 35 -5.76 -8.41 -13.92
N SER A 36 -6.94 -8.62 -14.46
CA SER A 36 -7.29 -8.23 -15.82
C SER A 36 -7.29 -6.69 -15.86
N CYS A 37 -6.96 -6.13 -17.03
CA CYS A 37 -6.95 -4.68 -17.29
C CYS A 37 -8.23 -3.92 -16.86
N SER A 38 -9.32 -4.62 -16.52
CA SER A 38 -10.56 -4.03 -16.03
C SER A 38 -10.50 -3.48 -14.61
N ALA A 39 -9.63 -3.96 -13.72
CA ALA A 39 -9.50 -3.41 -12.37
C ALA A 39 -8.73 -2.06 -12.35
N ALA A 40 -7.72 -1.93 -13.22
CA ALA A 40 -6.94 -0.70 -13.35
C ALA A 40 -7.75 0.46 -13.93
N ALA A 41 -8.66 0.19 -14.87
CA ALA A 41 -9.55 1.22 -15.43
C ALA A 41 -10.59 1.74 -14.42
N ALA A 42 -10.93 0.95 -13.39
CA ALA A 42 -11.93 1.30 -12.38
C ALA A 42 -11.36 2.06 -11.17
N ALA A 43 -10.06 2.01 -10.90
CA ALA A 43 -9.47 2.61 -9.69
C ALA A 43 -9.28 4.14 -9.75
N GLY A 44 -9.50 4.77 -10.90
CA GLY A 44 -9.10 6.16 -11.12
C GLY A 44 -7.56 6.29 -11.16
N ASN A 45 -7.06 7.47 -11.56
CA ASN A 45 -5.64 7.74 -11.75
C ASN A 45 -4.89 7.96 -10.41
N LYS A 46 -5.16 7.12 -9.40
CA LYS A 46 -4.61 7.26 -8.05
C LYS A 46 -3.23 6.62 -7.93
N THR A 47 -2.36 7.29 -7.21
CA THR A 47 -0.97 6.88 -7.00
C THR A 47 -0.77 6.41 -5.56
N VAL A 48 -0.09 5.28 -5.38
CA VAL A 48 0.42 4.85 -4.06
C VAL A 48 1.78 5.51 -3.83
N VAL A 49 2.01 6.10 -2.66
CA VAL A 49 3.25 6.81 -2.33
C VAL A 49 4.01 6.05 -1.25
N ILE A 50 5.28 5.72 -1.51
CA ILE A 50 6.16 5.00 -0.58
C ILE A 50 7.36 5.88 -0.25
N GLY A 51 7.64 6.07 1.04
CA GLY A 51 8.83 6.80 1.50
C GLY A 51 9.99 5.86 1.81
N VAL A 52 11.20 6.20 1.38
CA VAL A 52 12.44 5.45 1.66
C VAL A 52 13.49 6.42 2.20
N ALA A 53 13.65 6.46 3.53
CA ALA A 53 14.72 7.22 4.17
C ALA A 53 16.01 6.41 4.20
N ALA A 54 17.09 7.07 3.78
CA ALA A 54 18.39 6.44 3.66
C ALA A 54 19.47 7.50 3.57
N ASP A 55 20.55 7.34 4.36
CA ASP A 55 21.73 8.20 4.27
C ASP A 55 22.51 7.95 2.97
N SER A 56 23.32 8.93 2.58
CA SER A 56 24.31 8.79 1.53
C SER A 56 25.25 7.60 1.79
N GLY A 57 25.34 6.67 0.83
CA GLY A 57 26.25 5.52 0.91
C GLY A 57 25.70 4.28 1.62
N CYS A 58 24.45 4.29 2.12
CA CYS A 58 23.88 3.17 2.86
C CYS A 58 23.27 2.04 1.99
N GLY A 59 23.69 1.91 0.73
CA GLY A 59 23.12 0.91 -0.19
C GLY A 59 21.73 1.26 -0.74
N LYS A 60 21.29 2.52 -0.62
CA LYS A 60 20.02 3.03 -1.14
C LYS A 60 19.77 2.71 -2.60
N SER A 61 20.73 2.97 -3.49
CA SER A 61 20.62 2.64 -4.92
C SER A 61 20.48 1.13 -5.15
N THR A 62 21.13 0.30 -4.33
CA THR A 62 20.98 -1.15 -4.36
C THR A 62 19.57 -1.56 -3.93
N PHE A 63 19.04 -0.98 -2.86
CA PHE A 63 17.68 -1.22 -2.42
C PHE A 63 16.65 -0.81 -3.46
N MET A 64 16.81 0.38 -4.05
CA MET A 64 15.91 0.88 -5.11
C MET A 64 15.90 -0.05 -6.32
N ARG A 65 17.06 -0.58 -6.76
CA ARG A 65 17.13 -1.55 -7.86
C ARG A 65 16.38 -2.85 -7.54
N ARG A 66 16.52 -3.38 -6.32
CA ARG A 66 15.77 -4.57 -5.88
C ARG A 66 14.28 -4.29 -5.85
N LEU A 67 13.88 -3.13 -5.31
CA LEU A 67 12.49 -2.72 -5.21
C LEU A 67 11.84 -2.56 -6.59
N THR A 68 12.46 -1.82 -7.51
CA THR A 68 11.92 -1.63 -8.87
C THR A 68 11.85 -2.95 -9.65
N SER A 69 12.82 -3.85 -9.45
CA SER A 69 12.79 -5.19 -10.02
C SER A 69 11.60 -6.02 -9.55
N VAL A 70 11.24 -5.92 -8.26
CA VAL A 70 10.06 -6.60 -7.71
C VAL A 70 8.76 -5.99 -8.23
N LEU A 71 8.70 -4.66 -8.38
CA LEU A 71 7.54 -3.92 -8.87
C LEU A 71 7.33 -4.02 -10.39
N GLY A 72 8.23 -4.67 -11.12
CA GLY A 72 8.02 -5.10 -12.49
C GLY A 72 8.52 -4.13 -13.57
N GLY A 73 9.76 -3.65 -13.46
CA GLY A 73 10.42 -2.94 -14.55
C GLY A 73 11.90 -2.64 -14.30
N VAL A 74 12.61 -2.25 -15.36
CA VAL A 74 13.88 -1.52 -15.23
C VAL A 74 13.52 -0.04 -15.16
N ALA A 75 13.88 0.62 -14.07
CA ALA A 75 13.66 2.05 -13.95
C ALA A 75 14.81 2.77 -14.68
N GLU A 76 14.48 3.52 -15.72
CA GLU A 76 15.43 4.25 -16.56
C GLU A 76 15.30 5.75 -16.35
N PRO A 77 16.35 6.55 -16.57
CA PRO A 77 16.20 8.01 -16.64
C PRO A 77 15.14 8.42 -17.67
N PRO A 78 14.49 9.59 -17.52
CA PRO A 78 13.42 10.00 -18.42
C PRO A 78 13.94 10.09 -19.86
N ARG A 79 13.24 9.46 -20.80
CA ARG A 79 13.64 9.47 -22.23
C ARG A 79 13.58 10.89 -22.79
N GLY A 80 14.71 11.35 -23.35
CA GLY A 80 14.84 12.74 -23.81
C GLY A 80 14.90 13.77 -22.68
N GLY A 81 14.98 13.31 -21.42
CA GLY A 81 15.21 14.13 -20.25
C GLY A 81 16.69 14.50 -20.12
N LYS A 82 17.00 15.19 -19.01
CA LYS A 82 18.35 15.64 -18.73
C LYS A 82 19.26 14.45 -18.38
N PRO A 83 20.53 14.46 -18.80
CA PRO A 83 21.47 13.37 -18.52
C PRO A 83 21.70 13.16 -17.02
N ASP A 84 21.64 14.24 -16.25
CA ASP A 84 21.88 14.23 -14.79
C ASP A 84 20.57 14.22 -13.97
N SER A 85 19.44 13.84 -14.59
CA SER A 85 18.18 13.68 -13.84
C SER A 85 18.28 12.53 -12.84
N ASN A 86 17.80 12.77 -11.62
CA ASN A 86 17.74 11.76 -10.56
C ASN A 86 16.47 10.92 -10.62
N THR A 87 15.53 11.27 -11.49
CA THR A 87 14.26 10.56 -11.63
C THR A 87 14.50 9.26 -12.37
N LEU A 88 13.95 8.15 -11.85
CA LEU A 88 13.92 6.87 -12.57
C LEU A 88 12.48 6.51 -12.86
N VAL A 89 12.15 6.34 -14.14
CA VAL A 89 10.81 6.02 -14.61
C VAL A 89 10.80 4.57 -15.08
N GLY A 90 9.92 3.75 -14.48
CA GLY A 90 9.56 2.44 -14.98
C GLY A 90 8.07 2.35 -15.29
N ASP A 91 7.63 1.25 -15.89
CA ASP A 91 6.23 1.05 -16.31
C ASP A 91 5.22 1.16 -15.16
N THR A 92 5.62 0.74 -13.96
CA THR A 92 4.75 0.71 -12.78
C THR A 92 5.12 1.78 -11.74
N ALA A 93 6.41 2.05 -11.57
CA ALA A 93 6.92 2.89 -10.50
C ALA A 93 7.78 4.04 -11.05
N THR A 94 7.69 5.20 -10.42
CA THR A 94 8.62 6.31 -10.62
C THR A 94 9.31 6.64 -9.32
N VAL A 95 10.64 6.72 -9.36
CA VAL A 95 11.50 7.11 -8.25
C VAL A 95 11.81 8.59 -8.35
N VAL A 96 11.61 9.32 -7.26
CA VAL A 96 11.98 10.73 -7.12
C VAL A 96 12.99 10.86 -5.99
N CYS A 97 14.16 11.43 -6.30
CA CYS A 97 15.18 11.80 -5.32
C CYS A 97 14.77 13.08 -4.60
N LEU A 98 14.78 13.09 -3.27
CA LEU A 98 14.39 14.26 -2.48
C LEU A 98 15.45 15.38 -2.48
N ASP A 99 16.68 15.09 -2.89
CA ASP A 99 17.71 16.12 -3.11
C ASP A 99 17.28 17.14 -4.18
N ASP A 100 16.35 16.77 -5.08
CA ASP A 100 15.77 17.71 -6.05
C ASP A 100 15.02 18.86 -5.38
N TYR A 101 14.52 18.67 -4.15
CA TYR A 101 13.83 19.70 -3.36
C TYR A 101 14.78 20.47 -2.44
N HIS A 102 16.09 20.47 -2.69
CA HIS A 102 16.98 21.39 -1.99
C HIS A 102 16.58 22.86 -2.27
N SER A 103 16.45 23.65 -1.22
CA SER A 103 16.26 25.10 -1.32
C SER A 103 17.57 25.86 -1.58
N LEU A 104 18.70 25.21 -1.31
CA LEU A 104 20.05 25.75 -1.49
C LEU A 104 20.93 24.79 -2.28
N ASP A 105 21.61 25.32 -3.30
CA ASP A 105 22.63 24.59 -4.02
C ASP A 105 23.90 24.34 -3.15
N ARG A 106 24.89 23.61 -3.70
CA ARG A 106 26.11 23.26 -2.96
C ARG A 106 26.89 24.49 -2.48
N ALA A 107 26.96 25.55 -3.28
CA ALA A 107 27.68 26.77 -2.93
C ALA A 107 26.92 27.57 -1.87
N GLY A 108 25.59 27.67 -1.98
CA GLY A 108 24.71 28.31 -1.02
C GLY A 108 24.75 27.65 0.35
N ARG A 109 24.74 26.31 0.40
CA ARG A 109 24.94 25.55 1.66
C ARG A 109 26.29 25.86 2.30
N LYS A 110 27.37 25.84 1.51
CA LYS A 110 28.73 26.19 1.98
C LYS A 110 28.80 27.62 2.52
N ALA A 111 28.21 28.59 1.83
CA ALA A 111 28.21 30.00 2.24
C ALA A 111 27.47 30.22 3.57
N ARG A 112 26.46 29.40 3.88
CA ARG A 112 25.70 29.46 5.13
C ARG A 112 26.21 28.53 6.22
N GLY A 113 27.24 27.72 5.95
CA GLY A 113 27.76 26.72 6.88
C GLY A 113 26.75 25.62 7.22
N LEU A 114 25.83 25.30 6.30
CA LEU A 114 24.79 24.30 6.49
C LEU A 114 25.11 23.02 5.71
N THR A 115 24.73 21.87 6.25
CA THR A 115 24.81 20.58 5.54
C THR A 115 23.53 20.31 4.75
N ALA A 116 23.52 19.30 3.88
CA ALA A 116 22.27 18.86 3.22
C ALA A 116 21.29 18.18 4.20
N LEU A 117 21.76 17.77 5.37
CA LEU A 117 20.97 17.10 6.40
C LEU A 117 20.09 18.11 7.14
N ASP A 118 20.47 19.39 7.13
CA ASP A 118 19.75 20.45 7.79
C ASP A 118 18.42 20.75 7.07
N PRO A 119 17.28 20.73 7.78
CA PRO A 119 15.97 21.01 7.21
C PRO A 119 15.89 22.36 6.49
N ARG A 120 16.67 23.35 6.91
CA ARG A 120 16.70 24.70 6.29
C ARG A 120 17.23 24.69 4.86
N THR A 121 17.88 23.61 4.42
CA THR A 121 18.38 23.46 3.06
C THR A 121 17.41 22.73 2.13
N ASN A 122 16.21 22.42 2.60
CA ASN A 122 15.17 21.69 1.87
C ASN A 122 13.87 22.51 1.82
N ASP A 123 13.17 22.45 0.70
CA ASP A 123 11.87 23.09 0.48
C ASP A 123 10.74 22.07 0.70
N PHE A 124 10.28 21.96 1.96
CA PHE A 124 9.22 21.04 2.33
C PHE A 124 7.84 21.47 1.87
N ASP A 125 7.63 22.77 1.62
CA ASP A 125 6.36 23.28 1.08
C ASP A 125 6.18 22.81 -0.35
N LEU A 126 7.20 23.02 -1.20
CA LEU A 126 7.19 22.53 -2.58
C LEU A 126 7.11 21.00 -2.64
N MET A 127 7.84 20.30 -1.77
CA MET A 127 7.78 18.84 -1.66
C MET A 127 6.36 18.36 -1.36
N TYR A 128 5.70 18.93 -0.34
CA TYR A 128 4.34 18.57 0.03
C TYR A 128 3.35 18.83 -1.10
N GLU A 129 3.39 20.02 -1.72
CA GLU A 129 2.49 20.40 -2.80
C GLU A 129 2.60 19.45 -4.00
N GLN A 130 3.83 19.13 -4.41
CA GLN A 130 4.07 18.28 -5.58
C GLN A 130 3.78 16.81 -5.30
N VAL A 131 4.13 16.28 -4.13
CA VAL A 131 3.79 14.91 -3.74
C VAL A 131 2.28 14.73 -3.66
N ARG A 132 1.56 15.70 -3.07
CA ARG A 132 0.08 15.70 -3.04
C ARG A 132 -0.50 15.74 -4.45
N ALA A 133 0.00 16.63 -5.30
CA ALA A 133 -0.46 16.73 -6.68
C ALA A 133 -0.28 15.41 -7.45
N LEU A 134 0.87 14.75 -7.32
CA LEU A 134 1.12 13.44 -7.93
C LEU A 134 0.17 12.38 -7.35
N LYS A 135 -0.04 12.36 -6.03
CA LYS A 135 -0.98 11.44 -5.36
C LYS A 135 -2.42 11.59 -5.90
N ASP A 136 -2.82 12.82 -6.20
CA ASP A 136 -4.12 13.18 -6.77
C ASP A 136 -4.23 12.95 -8.29
N GLY A 137 -3.20 12.42 -8.94
CA GLY A 137 -3.20 12.18 -10.38
C GLY A 137 -2.95 13.44 -11.23
N ARG A 138 -2.29 14.47 -10.67
CA ARG A 138 -1.87 15.68 -11.38
C ARG A 138 -0.35 15.69 -11.59
N ALA A 139 0.08 15.93 -12.82
CA ALA A 139 1.50 16.05 -13.16
C ALA A 139 2.10 17.35 -12.62
N VAL A 140 3.40 17.32 -12.30
CA VAL A 140 4.14 18.43 -11.67
C VAL A 140 5.41 18.77 -12.45
N ASP A 141 5.88 20.00 -12.30
CA ASP A 141 7.18 20.43 -12.81
C ASP A 141 8.17 20.45 -11.63
N LYS A 142 8.86 19.32 -11.46
CA LYS A 142 9.76 19.06 -10.33
C LYS A 142 11.14 19.66 -10.62
N PRO A 143 11.77 20.40 -9.69
CA PRO A 143 13.16 20.82 -9.83
C PRO A 143 14.12 19.62 -10.05
N VAL A 144 15.35 19.92 -10.48
CA VAL A 144 16.40 18.91 -10.64
C VAL A 144 17.66 19.41 -9.95
N TYR A 145 18.18 18.64 -8.99
CA TYR A 145 19.47 18.91 -8.37
C TYR A 145 20.56 18.08 -9.05
N ASN A 146 21.45 18.75 -9.78
CA ASN A 146 22.52 18.08 -10.50
C ASN A 146 23.67 17.75 -9.54
N HIS A 147 23.92 16.46 -9.28
CA HIS A 147 24.98 16.03 -8.36
C HIS A 147 26.40 16.27 -8.89
N VAL A 148 26.58 16.40 -10.21
CA VAL A 148 27.87 16.70 -10.84
C VAL A 148 28.23 18.17 -10.60
N THR A 149 27.37 19.08 -11.03
CA THR A 149 27.61 20.53 -10.92
C THR A 149 27.34 21.07 -9.51
N GLY A 150 26.46 20.42 -8.76
CA GLY A 150 26.00 20.87 -7.45
C GLY A 150 24.99 22.02 -7.51
N LEU A 151 24.36 22.25 -8.68
CA LEU A 151 23.42 23.34 -8.94
C LEU A 151 21.98 22.83 -9.06
N LEU A 152 21.04 23.72 -8.75
CA LEU A 152 19.62 23.55 -9.07
C LEU A 152 19.37 23.96 -10.51
N GLU A 153 18.73 23.07 -11.27
CA GLU A 153 18.44 23.30 -12.67
C GLU A 153 16.95 23.49 -12.95
N ARG A 154 16.63 23.79 -14.22
CA ARG A 154 15.25 23.94 -14.68
C ARG A 154 14.39 22.70 -14.34
N PRO A 155 13.11 22.89 -13.98
CA PRO A 155 12.24 21.77 -13.68
C PRO A 155 12.07 20.78 -14.83
N GLU A 156 11.76 19.53 -14.50
CA GLU A 156 11.33 18.48 -15.41
C GLU A 156 9.90 18.06 -15.11
N ARG A 157 9.14 17.69 -16.14
CA ARG A 157 7.75 17.26 -16.00
C ARG A 157 7.70 15.81 -15.49
N VAL A 158 7.06 15.58 -14.35
CA VAL A 158 6.80 14.25 -13.80
C VAL A 158 5.30 13.96 -13.89
N ALA A 159 4.94 12.89 -14.59
CA ALA A 159 3.57 12.39 -14.65
C ALA A 159 3.25 11.52 -13.42
N PRO A 160 1.98 11.46 -12.97
CA PRO A 160 1.58 10.60 -11.87
C PRO A 160 1.83 9.12 -12.20
N PRO A 161 2.67 8.41 -11.42
CA PRO A 161 2.89 6.98 -11.61
C PRO A 161 1.79 6.17 -10.90
N ARG A 162 1.77 4.85 -11.10
CA ARG A 162 0.95 3.97 -10.23
C ARG A 162 1.54 3.90 -8.82
N ILE A 163 2.86 3.84 -8.74
CA ILE A 163 3.63 3.84 -7.49
C ILE A 163 4.67 4.96 -7.56
N LEU A 164 4.62 5.90 -6.63
CA LEU A 164 5.62 6.95 -6.44
C LEU A 164 6.54 6.54 -5.29
N LEU A 165 7.84 6.41 -5.57
CA LEU A 165 8.86 6.11 -4.58
C LEU A 165 9.63 7.39 -4.27
N LEU A 166 9.48 7.91 -3.04
CA LEU A 166 10.20 9.08 -2.54
C LEU A 166 11.43 8.63 -1.78
N GLU A 167 12.60 8.91 -2.32
CA GLU A 167 13.86 8.42 -1.79
C GLU A 167 14.77 9.58 -1.41
N GLY A 168 15.34 9.56 -0.21
CA GLY A 168 16.32 10.55 0.20
C GLY A 168 16.48 10.67 1.71
N LEU A 169 16.94 11.84 2.15
CA LEU A 169 17.24 12.12 3.55
C LEU A 169 16.00 12.41 4.40
N HIS A 170 14.96 13.05 3.84
CA HIS A 170 13.84 13.61 4.62
C HIS A 170 12.41 13.17 4.20
N PRO A 171 12.15 11.94 3.72
CA PRO A 171 10.81 11.56 3.29
C PRO A 171 9.76 11.56 4.42
N MET A 172 10.18 11.43 5.68
CA MET A 172 9.29 11.36 6.84
C MET A 172 9.49 12.53 7.82
N TYR A 173 10.32 13.51 7.46
CA TYR A 173 10.64 14.65 8.33
C TYR A 173 9.41 15.56 8.51
N ASP A 174 8.86 16.09 7.41
CA ASP A 174 7.66 16.93 7.43
C ASP A 174 6.40 16.08 7.67
N GLU A 175 5.59 16.48 8.65
CA GLU A 175 4.38 15.74 9.04
C GLU A 175 3.34 15.68 7.91
N ARG A 176 3.24 16.72 7.08
CA ARG A 176 2.30 16.79 5.96
C ARG A 176 2.69 15.80 4.88
N VAL A 177 3.98 15.73 4.54
CA VAL A 177 4.51 14.74 3.59
C VAL A 177 4.33 13.32 4.13
N ARG A 178 4.62 13.11 5.42
CA ARG A 178 4.43 11.82 6.11
C ARG A 178 2.98 11.35 6.03
N GLY A 179 2.00 12.25 6.21
CA GLY A 179 0.57 11.96 6.06
C GLY A 179 0.15 11.56 4.65
N LEU A 180 0.98 11.76 3.63
CA LEU A 180 0.75 11.32 2.25
C LEU A 180 1.37 9.96 1.94
N LEU A 181 2.21 9.40 2.81
CA LEU A 181 2.83 8.09 2.57
C LEU A 181 1.84 6.97 2.88
N ASP A 182 1.75 5.99 1.97
CA ASP A 182 0.97 4.77 2.17
C ASP A 182 1.80 3.66 2.82
N PHE A 183 3.14 3.76 2.74
CA PHE A 183 4.09 2.91 3.46
C PHE A 183 5.46 3.62 3.56
N SER A 184 6.18 3.37 4.66
CA SER A 184 7.43 4.06 4.97
C SER A 184 8.55 3.09 5.36
N ILE A 185 9.74 3.31 4.81
CA ILE A 185 10.93 2.48 5.05
C ILE A 185 12.09 3.34 5.52
N TYR A 186 12.87 2.81 6.46
CA TYR A 186 14.12 3.41 6.90
C TYR A 186 15.27 2.40 6.77
N LEU A 187 16.35 2.80 6.09
CA LEU A 187 17.59 2.03 6.04
C LEU A 187 18.55 2.57 7.11
N ALA A 188 18.61 1.87 8.24
CA ALA A 188 19.51 2.17 9.34
C ALA A 188 20.82 1.39 9.17
N ILE A 189 21.95 2.09 9.16
CA ILE A 189 23.26 1.45 9.18
C ILE A 189 24.02 2.01 10.38
N SER A 190 24.54 1.12 11.21
CA SER A 190 25.41 1.47 12.32
C SER A 190 26.64 2.25 11.87
N ASP A 191 27.17 3.10 12.75
CA ASP A 191 28.32 3.93 12.43
C ASP A 191 29.56 3.08 12.13
N GLU A 192 29.72 1.94 12.81
CA GLU A 192 30.79 0.98 12.58
C GLU A 192 30.74 0.41 11.15
N VAL A 193 29.56 -0.04 10.71
CA VAL A 193 29.40 -0.58 9.35
C VAL A 193 29.52 0.53 8.30
N LYS A 194 28.94 1.71 8.53
CA LYS A 194 29.12 2.88 7.65
C LYS A 194 30.59 3.22 7.49
N PHE A 195 31.35 3.17 8.59
CA PHE A 195 32.77 3.46 8.60
C PHE A 195 33.56 2.42 7.80
N ALA A 196 33.33 1.12 8.05
CA ALA A 196 33.98 0.03 7.33
C ALA A 196 33.73 0.10 5.82
N TRP A 197 32.48 0.27 5.39
CA TRP A 197 32.13 0.36 3.96
C TRP A 197 32.72 1.61 3.31
N LYS A 198 32.79 2.73 4.04
CA LYS A 198 33.37 3.97 3.52
C LYS A 198 34.89 3.88 3.38
N ILE A 199 35.58 3.25 4.34
CA ILE A 199 37.02 2.94 4.21
C ILE A 199 37.28 2.09 2.98
N GLN A 200 36.58 0.95 2.85
CA GLN A 200 36.81 0.02 1.77
C GLN A 200 36.62 0.68 0.40
N ARG A 201 35.63 1.57 0.28
CA ARG A 201 35.36 2.31 -0.95
C ARG A 201 36.36 3.45 -1.21
N ASP A 202 36.60 4.31 -0.22
CA ASP A 202 37.38 5.55 -0.41
C ASP A 202 38.89 5.30 -0.44
N ILE A 203 39.40 4.26 0.23
CA ILE A 203 40.81 3.82 0.09
C ILE A 203 41.03 3.19 -1.28
N ALA A 204 40.12 2.34 -1.74
CA ALA A 204 40.25 1.65 -3.03
C ALA A 204 40.10 2.58 -4.24
N GLU A 205 39.24 3.61 -4.16
CA GLU A 205 38.90 4.45 -5.32
C GLU A 205 39.54 5.85 -5.32
N ARG A 206 39.94 6.41 -4.17
CA ARG A 206 40.22 7.87 -4.06
C ARG A 206 41.44 8.30 -3.24
N GLY A 207 42.15 7.37 -2.58
CA GLY A 207 43.41 7.68 -1.89
C GLY A 207 43.27 8.64 -0.69
N HIS A 208 42.09 8.75 -0.08
CA HIS A 208 41.89 9.56 1.13
C HIS A 208 42.50 8.91 2.37
N SER A 209 43.03 9.71 3.30
CA SER A 209 43.52 9.21 4.60
C SER A 209 42.36 8.81 5.52
N LEU A 210 42.58 7.78 6.35
CA LEU A 210 41.61 7.31 7.36
C LEU A 210 41.11 8.43 8.27
N GLU A 211 42.00 9.34 8.64
CA GLU A 211 41.70 10.50 9.50
C GLU A 211 40.71 11.47 8.83
N SER A 212 40.88 11.73 7.53
CA SER A 212 39.97 12.60 6.77
C SER A 212 38.56 12.02 6.66
N ILE A 213 38.45 10.69 6.54
CA ILE A 213 37.15 9.99 6.47
C ILE A 213 36.45 10.08 7.83
N LYS A 214 37.16 9.78 8.93
CA LYS A 214 36.62 9.91 10.29
C LYS A 214 36.13 11.33 10.58
N ALA A 215 36.95 12.34 10.28
CA ALA A 215 36.60 13.74 10.53
C ALA A 215 35.33 14.17 9.77
N THR A 216 35.12 13.66 8.56
CA THR A 216 33.93 13.98 7.75
C THR A 216 32.66 13.33 8.32
N ILE A 217 32.76 12.12 8.86
CA ILE A 217 31.63 11.43 9.49
C ILE A 217 31.26 12.14 10.79
N GLU A 218 32.23 12.41 11.66
CA GLU A 218 32.03 13.12 12.92
C GLU A 218 31.42 14.51 12.71
N ALA A 219 31.86 15.25 11.68
CA ALA A 219 31.29 16.56 11.37
C ALA A 219 29.81 16.51 10.93
N ARG A 220 29.33 15.38 10.39
CA ARG A 220 27.94 15.21 9.94
C ARG A 220 27.03 14.58 10.99
N LYS A 221 27.61 13.93 12.01
CA LYS A 221 26.87 13.20 13.04
C LYS A 221 25.84 14.06 13.80
N PRO A 222 26.15 15.32 14.23
CA PRO A 222 25.16 16.14 14.92
C PRO A 222 23.88 16.37 14.12
N ASP A 223 24.00 16.71 12.83
CA ASP A 223 22.84 16.92 11.97
C ASP A 223 22.12 15.60 11.64
N PHE A 224 22.86 14.50 11.51
CA PHE A 224 22.27 13.18 11.30
C PHE A 224 21.41 12.76 12.49
N ASP A 225 21.95 12.84 13.70
CA ASP A 225 21.25 12.48 14.95
C ASP A 225 20.06 13.41 15.22
N ALA A 226 20.15 14.69 14.83
CA ALA A 226 19.09 15.66 15.02
C ALA A 226 17.94 15.54 14.01
N TYR A 227 18.23 15.26 12.73
CA TYR A 227 17.25 15.43 11.64
C TYR A 227 16.96 14.17 10.83
N ILE A 228 17.88 13.19 10.80
CA ILE A 228 17.73 11.98 9.98
C ILE A 228 17.32 10.78 10.83
N ASP A 229 18.13 10.45 11.85
CA ASP A 229 17.89 9.30 12.72
C ASP A 229 16.49 9.28 13.36
N PRO A 230 15.91 10.41 13.83
CA PRO A 230 14.58 10.41 14.43
C PRO A 230 13.47 9.94 13.49
N GLN A 231 13.66 9.99 12.16
CA GLN A 231 12.64 9.56 11.21
C GLN A 231 12.34 8.06 11.29
N LYS A 232 13.25 7.24 11.85
CA LYS A 232 13.05 5.79 12.00
C LYS A 232 11.84 5.42 12.87
N GLN A 233 11.41 6.31 13.76
CA GLN A 233 10.20 6.10 14.59
C GLN A 233 8.90 6.07 13.75
N TYR A 234 8.91 6.68 12.57
CA TYR A 234 7.76 6.78 11.67
C TYR A 234 7.72 5.68 10.60
N ALA A 235 8.79 4.90 10.47
CA ALA A 235 8.88 3.86 9.46
C ALA A 235 8.01 2.65 9.84
N ASP A 236 7.35 2.08 8.83
CA ASP A 236 6.60 0.84 8.95
C ASP A 236 7.54 -0.39 8.91
N ALA A 237 8.66 -0.25 8.17
CA ALA A 237 9.74 -1.23 8.15
C ALA A 237 11.11 -0.54 8.27
N VAL A 238 11.96 -1.04 9.18
CA VAL A 238 13.35 -0.62 9.32
C VAL A 238 14.27 -1.79 8.99
N ILE A 239 15.23 -1.57 8.09
CA ILE A 239 16.34 -2.50 7.86
C ILE A 239 17.56 -1.92 8.57
N GLU A 240 17.96 -2.55 9.65
CA GLU A 240 19.10 -2.14 10.48
C GLU A 240 20.30 -3.06 10.23
N VAL A 241 21.44 -2.48 9.84
CA VAL A 241 22.69 -3.20 9.54
C VAL A 241 23.72 -2.92 10.65
N LEU A 242 24.14 -3.99 11.31
CA LEU A 242 25.02 -4.02 12.48
C LEU A 242 26.25 -4.90 12.19
N PRO A 243 27.36 -4.75 12.93
CA PRO A 243 28.46 -5.70 12.91
C PRO A 243 28.01 -7.11 13.32
N THR A 244 28.64 -8.15 12.76
CA THR A 244 28.35 -9.53 13.13
C THR A 244 28.69 -9.82 14.59
N GLN A 245 27.97 -10.77 15.18
CA GLN A 245 28.31 -11.36 16.48
C GLN A 245 28.88 -12.78 16.35
N LEU A 246 28.99 -13.31 15.13
CA LEU A 246 29.51 -14.66 14.87
C LEU A 246 31.04 -14.70 14.79
N ILE A 247 31.66 -13.59 14.40
CA ILE A 247 33.11 -13.43 14.30
C ILE A 247 33.53 -12.40 15.35
N PRO A 248 34.33 -12.78 16.37
CA PRO A 248 34.89 -11.82 17.31
C PRO A 248 35.83 -10.83 16.61
N ASP A 249 35.78 -9.56 17.00
CA ASP A 249 36.67 -8.49 16.52
C ASP A 249 36.67 -8.30 14.98
N ASP A 250 35.51 -8.52 14.34
CA ASP A 250 35.35 -8.29 12.90
C ASP A 250 35.21 -6.80 12.57
N ASP A 251 36.35 -6.16 12.31
CA ASP A 251 36.42 -4.73 11.96
C ASP A 251 36.23 -4.47 10.46
N ASP A 252 36.12 -5.52 9.62
CA ASP A 252 36.10 -5.36 8.16
C ASP A 252 34.69 -5.12 7.57
N GLY A 253 33.63 -5.38 8.36
CA GLY A 253 32.24 -5.15 7.97
C GLY A 253 31.76 -6.00 6.79
N THR A 254 32.47 -7.10 6.47
CA THR A 254 32.15 -8.00 5.36
C THR A 254 31.00 -8.94 5.69
N VAL A 255 30.84 -9.30 6.96
CA VAL A 255 29.73 -10.12 7.45
C VAL A 255 28.83 -9.26 8.34
N PRO A 256 27.65 -8.83 7.87
CA PRO A 256 26.76 -8.03 8.67
C PRO A 256 25.74 -8.88 9.45
N ARG A 257 25.39 -8.40 10.64
CA ARG A 257 24.15 -8.76 11.33
C ARG A 257 23.06 -7.78 10.90
N VAL A 258 21.98 -8.29 10.32
CA VAL A 258 20.91 -7.44 9.79
C VAL A 258 19.61 -7.75 10.52
N ARG A 259 18.89 -6.70 10.90
CA ARG A 259 17.56 -6.78 11.52
C ARG A 259 16.53 -6.13 10.62
N LEU A 260 15.44 -6.84 10.37
CA LEU A 260 14.21 -6.35 9.77
C LEU A 260 13.19 -6.13 10.89
N ILE A 261 12.98 -4.87 11.25
CA ILE A 261 12.03 -4.43 12.27
C ILE A 261 10.75 -4.03 11.55
N MET A 262 9.63 -4.63 11.90
CA MET A 262 8.35 -4.50 11.21
C MET A 262 7.28 -4.06 12.20
N LYS A 263 6.63 -2.93 11.92
CA LYS A 263 5.58 -2.39 12.77
C LYS A 263 4.31 -3.24 12.71
N GLU A 264 3.78 -3.56 13.88
CA GLU A 264 2.53 -4.33 14.01
C GLU A 264 1.30 -3.44 13.77
N GLY A 265 0.20 -4.07 13.34
CA GLY A 265 -1.09 -3.38 13.15
C GLY A 265 -1.14 -2.41 11.97
N VAL A 266 -0.12 -2.37 11.11
CA VAL A 266 -0.12 -1.57 9.88
C VAL A 266 -1.08 -2.18 8.86
N ARG A 267 -1.92 -1.34 8.28
CA ARG A 267 -2.94 -1.77 7.32
C ARG A 267 -2.30 -2.42 6.09
N HIS A 268 -2.83 -3.56 5.66
CA HIS A 268 -2.35 -4.34 4.49
C HIS A 268 -0.89 -4.81 4.61
N PHE A 269 -0.31 -4.77 5.81
CA PHE A 269 1.05 -5.20 6.09
C PHE A 269 1.07 -6.19 7.26
N ALA A 270 1.20 -7.48 6.94
CA ALA A 270 1.41 -8.53 7.92
C ALA A 270 2.91 -8.84 8.05
N PRO A 271 3.54 -8.73 9.24
CA PRO A 271 4.97 -8.99 9.39
C PRO A 271 5.40 -10.42 9.02
N VAL A 272 6.67 -10.55 8.65
CA VAL A 272 7.32 -11.85 8.39
C VAL A 272 7.66 -12.50 9.73
N TYR A 273 7.44 -13.80 9.84
CA TYR A 273 7.80 -14.56 11.03
C TYR A 273 8.57 -15.83 10.68
N LEU A 274 9.31 -16.34 11.67
CA LEU A 274 10.07 -17.57 11.58
C LEU A 274 9.39 -18.64 12.46
N PHE A 275 9.02 -19.77 11.87
CA PHE A 275 8.29 -20.89 12.51
C PHE A 275 6.93 -20.56 13.15
N ASP A 276 6.93 -19.80 14.25
CA ASP A 276 5.76 -19.55 15.09
C ASP A 276 5.63 -18.05 15.37
N GLU A 277 4.50 -17.49 14.95
CA GLU A 277 4.20 -16.05 15.04
C GLU A 277 3.98 -15.65 16.51
N GLY A 278 4.64 -14.57 16.95
CA GLY A 278 4.55 -14.09 18.33
C GLY A 278 5.45 -14.82 19.35
N SER A 279 6.25 -15.80 18.92
CA SER A 279 7.26 -16.46 19.76
C SER A 279 8.65 -15.82 19.61
N THR A 280 9.54 -16.05 20.59
CA THR A 280 10.97 -15.70 20.48
C THR A 280 11.77 -16.94 20.08
N ILE A 281 12.49 -16.87 18.97
CA ILE A 281 13.16 -17.99 18.32
C ILE A 281 14.60 -17.61 17.97
N SER A 282 15.53 -18.53 18.19
CA SER A 282 16.89 -18.48 17.65
C SER A 282 17.15 -19.77 16.88
N TRP A 283 17.62 -19.65 15.64
CA TRP A 283 17.77 -20.78 14.72
C TRP A 283 19.08 -20.73 13.96
N ILE A 284 19.81 -21.85 13.95
CA ILE A 284 21.00 -22.05 13.12
C ILE A 284 20.64 -23.12 12.08
N PRO A 285 20.46 -22.75 10.80
CA PRO A 285 20.10 -23.71 9.75
C PRO A 285 21.24 -24.70 9.42
N CYS A 286 22.49 -24.30 9.68
CA CYS A 286 23.68 -25.08 9.38
C CYS A 286 23.77 -26.35 10.25
N GLY A 287 23.85 -27.52 9.62
CA GLY A 287 23.86 -28.80 10.31
C GLY A 287 24.01 -29.98 9.35
N ARG A 288 23.54 -31.17 9.73
CA ARG A 288 23.68 -32.38 8.90
C ARG A 288 22.99 -32.28 7.53
N LYS A 289 21.88 -31.54 7.45
CA LYS A 289 21.08 -31.39 6.23
C LYS A 289 21.51 -30.21 5.37
N LEU A 290 22.30 -29.28 5.91
CA LEU A 290 22.75 -28.08 5.22
C LEU A 290 24.17 -27.72 5.67
N SER A 291 25.13 -27.87 4.76
CA SER A 291 26.55 -27.57 5.04
C SER A 291 26.89 -26.12 4.70
N CYS A 292 27.28 -25.35 5.71
CA CYS A 292 27.69 -23.95 5.55
C CYS A 292 29.20 -23.81 5.78
N SER A 293 29.83 -22.86 5.09
CA SER A 293 31.18 -22.42 5.45
C SER A 293 31.13 -21.55 6.72
N TYR A 294 32.28 -21.35 7.35
CA TYR A 294 32.43 -20.39 8.45
C TYR A 294 32.10 -18.96 8.00
N PRO A 295 31.40 -18.11 8.80
CA PRO A 295 30.88 -18.39 10.15
C PRO A 295 29.50 -19.06 10.17
N GLY A 296 28.93 -19.33 9.00
CA GLY A 296 27.58 -19.87 8.83
C GLY A 296 26.52 -18.78 8.89
N ILE A 297 25.32 -19.19 9.28
CA ILE A 297 24.13 -18.35 9.32
C ILE A 297 23.44 -18.58 10.66
N LYS A 298 22.97 -17.50 11.27
CA LYS A 298 22.10 -17.53 12.44
C LYS A 298 20.91 -16.60 12.20
N LEU A 299 19.69 -17.12 12.34
CA LEU A 299 18.49 -16.31 12.34
C LEU A 299 17.94 -16.18 13.77
N ALA A 300 17.31 -15.05 14.04
CA ALA A 300 16.50 -14.86 15.23
C ALA A 300 15.18 -14.18 14.85
N TYR A 301 14.13 -14.50 15.59
CA TYR A 301 12.83 -13.86 15.48
C TYR A 301 12.29 -13.57 16.87
N GLY A 302 11.61 -12.44 17.02
CA GLY A 302 10.96 -12.09 18.27
C GLY A 302 10.12 -10.83 18.13
N PHE A 303 9.56 -10.38 19.24
CA PHE A 303 8.73 -9.19 19.33
C PHE A 303 9.33 -8.21 20.32
N GLY A 304 8.94 -6.95 20.21
CA GLY A 304 9.38 -5.94 21.15
C GLY A 304 8.70 -4.59 20.92
N THR A 305 9.28 -3.57 21.52
CA THR A 305 8.84 -2.19 21.37
C THR A 305 9.93 -1.38 20.69
N TYR A 306 9.57 -0.62 19.66
CA TYR A 306 10.46 0.28 18.94
C TYR A 306 9.82 1.67 18.90
N PHE A 307 10.42 2.65 19.59
CA PHE A 307 9.85 4.00 19.75
C PHE A 307 8.40 4.01 20.26
N GLY A 308 8.06 3.12 21.21
CA GLY A 308 6.71 3.01 21.77
C GLY A 308 5.71 2.26 20.89
N HIS A 309 6.13 1.75 19.72
CA HIS A 309 5.31 0.92 18.84
C HIS A 309 5.64 -0.56 19.00
N GLU A 310 4.62 -1.42 18.96
CA GLU A 310 4.81 -2.86 18.91
C GLU A 310 5.40 -3.26 17.55
N VAL A 311 6.43 -4.11 17.59
CA VAL A 311 7.14 -4.57 16.39
C VAL A 311 7.46 -6.06 16.46
N SER A 312 7.44 -6.70 15.29
CA SER A 312 8.11 -7.98 15.05
C SER A 312 9.50 -7.73 14.48
N VAL A 313 10.50 -8.46 14.97
CA VAL A 313 11.89 -8.34 14.54
C VAL A 313 12.36 -9.68 14.00
N LEU A 314 12.74 -9.70 12.73
CA LEU A 314 13.43 -10.82 12.10
C LEU A 314 14.90 -10.43 11.89
N GLU A 315 15.82 -11.29 12.28
CA GLU A 315 17.25 -11.02 12.25
C GLU A 315 17.98 -12.14 11.51
N MET A 316 19.02 -11.77 10.78
CA MET A 316 19.97 -12.68 10.16
C MET A 316 21.39 -12.17 10.41
N ASP A 317 22.21 -12.99 11.06
CA ASP A 317 23.64 -12.80 11.23
C ASP A 317 24.40 -13.85 10.40
N GLY A 318 25.49 -13.43 9.77
CA GLY A 318 26.26 -14.27 8.87
C GLY A 318 25.95 -14.05 7.38
N ARG A 319 26.44 -14.98 6.57
CA ARG A 319 26.33 -14.94 5.10
C ARG A 319 26.04 -16.32 4.55
N PHE A 320 25.42 -16.38 3.38
CA PHE A 320 25.30 -17.61 2.60
C PHE A 320 26.30 -17.59 1.45
N ASP A 321 27.00 -18.71 1.28
CA ASP A 321 27.92 -18.95 0.17
C ASP A 321 27.27 -19.78 -0.95
N LYS A 322 26.27 -20.59 -0.60
CA LYS A 322 25.61 -21.52 -1.53
C LYS A 322 24.14 -21.17 -1.69
N LEU A 323 23.63 -21.39 -2.90
CA LEU A 323 22.21 -21.16 -3.20
C LEU A 323 21.28 -22.02 -2.33
N ASP A 324 21.70 -23.25 -2.01
CA ASP A 324 20.93 -24.18 -1.17
C ASP A 324 20.65 -23.60 0.23
N GLU A 325 21.57 -22.79 0.76
CA GLU A 325 21.41 -22.13 2.07
C GLU A 325 20.29 -21.10 2.04
N LEU A 326 20.23 -20.28 0.99
CA LEU A 326 19.17 -19.29 0.80
C LEU A 326 17.81 -19.95 0.58
N ILE A 327 17.74 -20.98 -0.26
CA ILE A 327 16.49 -21.75 -0.49
C ILE A 327 16.02 -22.34 0.84
N TYR A 328 16.93 -22.95 1.60
CA TYR A 328 16.60 -23.56 2.88
C TYR A 328 16.06 -22.55 3.89
N VAL A 329 16.65 -21.35 3.98
CA VAL A 329 16.14 -20.26 4.81
C VAL A 329 14.75 -19.83 4.36
N GLU A 330 14.54 -19.63 3.05
CA GLU A 330 13.24 -19.25 2.48
C GLU A 330 12.12 -20.25 2.86
N THR A 331 12.42 -21.55 2.89
CA THR A 331 11.41 -22.58 3.22
C THR A 331 10.84 -22.49 4.63
N HIS A 332 11.54 -21.85 5.56
CA HIS A 332 11.16 -21.77 6.97
C HIS A 332 10.64 -20.39 7.38
N LEU A 333 10.72 -19.40 6.48
CA LEU A 333 10.11 -18.09 6.67
C LEU A 333 8.64 -18.12 6.21
N SER A 334 7.79 -17.40 6.93
CA SER A 334 6.37 -17.28 6.64
C SER A 334 5.97 -15.83 6.40
N ASN A 335 4.83 -15.60 5.75
CA ASN A 335 4.32 -14.26 5.42
C ASN A 335 5.28 -13.38 4.58
N MET A 336 6.13 -13.94 3.73
CA MET A 336 7.02 -13.13 2.86
C MET A 336 6.32 -12.41 1.70
N SER A 337 5.01 -12.58 1.53
CA SER A 337 4.23 -12.06 0.39
C SER A 337 4.75 -12.51 -1.00
N ALA A 338 5.39 -13.67 -1.04
CA ALA A 338 5.79 -14.35 -2.27
C ALA A 338 4.57 -14.93 -3.00
N LYS A 339 4.51 -14.82 -4.33
CA LYS A 339 3.45 -15.38 -5.19
C LYS A 339 3.64 -16.87 -5.46
N PHE A 340 4.87 -17.36 -5.39
CA PHE A 340 5.23 -18.75 -5.57
C PHE A 340 6.45 -19.09 -4.71
N TYR A 341 6.63 -20.38 -4.43
CA TYR A 341 7.77 -20.88 -3.67
C TYR A 341 9.09 -20.64 -4.43
N GLY A 342 10.09 -20.06 -3.76
CA GLY A 342 11.38 -19.72 -4.37
C GLY A 342 11.42 -18.33 -5.02
N GLU A 343 10.37 -17.51 -4.88
CA GLU A 343 10.35 -16.16 -5.46
C GLU A 343 11.41 -15.26 -4.83
N VAL A 344 11.63 -15.34 -3.51
CA VAL A 344 12.67 -14.53 -2.84
C VAL A 344 14.04 -14.90 -3.39
N THR A 345 14.36 -16.20 -3.41
CA THR A 345 15.60 -16.73 -3.99
C THR A 345 15.77 -16.29 -5.45
N GLN A 346 14.72 -16.42 -6.27
CA GLN A 346 14.78 -16.02 -7.68
C GLN A 346 15.07 -14.52 -7.84
N GLN A 347 14.45 -13.67 -7.04
CA GLN A 347 14.69 -12.22 -7.09
C GLN A 347 16.10 -11.85 -6.61
N MET A 348 16.63 -12.54 -5.61
CA MET A 348 18.02 -12.36 -5.18
C MET A 348 19.02 -12.79 -6.26
N LEU A 349 18.78 -13.93 -6.92
CA LEU A 349 19.61 -14.44 -8.01
C LEU A 349 19.67 -13.51 -9.23
N LYS A 350 18.55 -12.88 -9.60
CA LYS A 350 18.52 -11.87 -10.68
C LYS A 350 19.54 -10.74 -10.44
N HIS A 351 19.83 -10.48 -9.18
CA HIS A 351 20.69 -9.40 -8.72
C HIS A 351 21.91 -9.91 -7.94
N ALA A 352 22.41 -11.11 -8.26
CA ALA A 352 23.52 -11.74 -7.53
C ALA A 352 24.80 -10.88 -7.45
N HIS A 353 24.99 -9.99 -8.43
CA HIS A 353 26.12 -9.05 -8.50
C HIS A 353 25.96 -7.80 -7.61
N LEU A 354 24.76 -7.52 -7.09
CA LEU A 354 24.53 -6.36 -6.23
C LEU A 354 25.13 -6.57 -4.82
N PRO A 355 25.62 -5.51 -4.17
CA PRO A 355 26.07 -5.58 -2.78
C PRO A 355 25.00 -6.16 -1.85
N GLY A 356 25.45 -6.96 -0.87
CA GLY A 356 24.58 -7.61 0.11
C GLY A 356 23.75 -8.78 -0.43
N SER A 357 23.97 -9.23 -1.67
CA SER A 357 23.26 -10.39 -2.26
C SER A 357 23.57 -11.72 -1.58
N ASN A 358 24.58 -11.79 -0.71
CA ASN A 358 25.00 -12.98 0.01
C ASN A 358 24.71 -12.92 1.53
N ASN A 359 23.95 -11.94 2.01
CA ASN A 359 23.66 -11.77 3.44
C ASN A 359 22.24 -11.23 3.70
N GLY A 360 21.94 -10.96 4.97
CA GLY A 360 20.63 -10.48 5.41
C GLY A 360 20.17 -9.17 4.76
N THR A 361 21.10 -8.34 4.27
CA THR A 361 20.79 -7.06 3.64
C THR A 361 19.97 -7.28 2.37
N GLY A 362 20.48 -8.08 1.43
CA GLY A 362 19.79 -8.39 0.18
C GLY A 362 18.54 -9.23 0.40
N LEU A 363 18.54 -10.11 1.41
CA LEU A 363 17.38 -10.92 1.77
C LEU A 363 16.21 -10.05 2.23
N PHE A 364 16.43 -9.22 3.26
CA PHE A 364 15.36 -8.39 3.82
C PHE A 364 14.94 -7.26 2.88
N GLN A 365 15.86 -6.70 2.09
CA GLN A 365 15.49 -5.76 1.03
C GLN A 365 14.56 -6.39 0.00
N THR A 366 14.85 -7.62 -0.43
CA THR A 366 13.99 -8.37 -1.37
C THR A 366 12.62 -8.63 -0.76
N ILE A 367 12.59 -9.12 0.48
CA ILE A 367 11.35 -9.39 1.23
C ILE A 367 10.51 -8.12 1.34
N VAL A 368 11.08 -6.99 1.79
CA VAL A 368 10.39 -5.69 1.88
C VAL A 368 9.83 -5.27 0.52
N GLY A 369 10.56 -5.50 -0.57
CA GLY A 369 10.03 -5.27 -1.93
C GLY A 369 8.77 -6.08 -2.24
N LEU A 370 8.74 -7.36 -1.85
CA LEU A 370 7.55 -8.22 -2.02
C LEU A 370 6.39 -7.77 -1.12
N LYS A 371 6.68 -7.32 0.11
CA LYS A 371 5.67 -6.74 1.02
C LYS A 371 5.06 -5.48 0.43
N ILE A 372 5.87 -4.57 -0.13
CA ILE A 372 5.36 -3.36 -0.80
C ILE A 372 4.49 -3.73 -1.99
N ARG A 373 4.92 -4.68 -2.84
CA ARG A 373 4.09 -5.13 -3.97
C ARG A 373 2.71 -5.59 -3.51
N ASP A 374 2.66 -6.45 -2.49
CA ASP A 374 1.42 -6.98 -1.94
C ASP A 374 0.53 -5.90 -1.32
N LEU A 375 1.12 -4.97 -0.56
CA LEU A 375 0.44 -3.80 -0.02
C LEU A 375 -0.15 -2.91 -1.13
N CYS A 376 0.64 -2.59 -2.16
CA CYS A 376 0.18 -1.80 -3.31
C CYS A 376 -0.96 -2.50 -4.05
N GLU A 377 -0.89 -3.81 -4.24
CA GLU A 377 -1.97 -4.60 -4.86
C GLU A 377 -3.25 -4.53 -4.01
N GLN A 378 -3.15 -4.69 -2.69
CA GLN A 378 -4.30 -4.61 -1.78
C GLN A 378 -4.94 -3.22 -1.76
N ILE A 379 -4.14 -2.15 -1.74
CA ILE A 379 -4.63 -0.76 -1.82
C ILE A 379 -5.37 -0.52 -3.14
N VAL A 380 -4.81 -0.98 -4.27
CA VAL A 380 -5.45 -0.81 -5.58
C VAL A 380 -6.76 -1.60 -5.66
N VAL A 381 -6.81 -2.83 -5.12
CA VAL A 381 -8.04 -3.64 -5.06
C VAL A 381 -9.09 -2.94 -4.19
N GLU A 382 -8.70 -2.38 -3.07
CA GLU A 382 -9.59 -1.61 -2.21
C GLU A 382 -10.17 -0.40 -2.95
N TRP A 383 -9.34 0.41 -3.60
CA TRP A 383 -9.81 1.55 -4.39
C TRP A 383 -10.74 1.14 -5.52
N ALA A 384 -10.44 0.05 -6.24
CA ALA A 384 -11.31 -0.48 -7.28
C ALA A 384 -12.67 -0.91 -6.72
N ALA A 385 -12.70 -1.56 -5.55
CA ALA A 385 -13.94 -1.95 -4.88
C ALA A 385 -14.77 -0.72 -4.44
N MET A 386 -14.12 0.29 -3.88
CA MET A 386 -14.76 1.56 -3.49
C MET A 386 -15.36 2.28 -4.71
N THR A 387 -14.63 2.37 -5.82
CA THR A 387 -15.13 3.01 -7.04
C THR A 387 -16.28 2.23 -7.67
N ALA A 388 -16.20 0.90 -7.73
CA ALA A 388 -17.29 0.06 -8.22
C ALA A 388 -18.56 0.23 -7.37
N GLY A 389 -18.42 0.34 -6.04
CA GLY A 389 -19.52 0.66 -5.13
C GLY A 389 -20.16 2.02 -5.44
N ALA A 390 -19.34 3.06 -5.60
CA ALA A 390 -19.81 4.40 -5.94
C ALA A 390 -20.54 4.46 -7.29
N VAL A 391 -20.04 3.76 -8.31
CA VAL A 391 -20.69 3.67 -9.63
C VAL A 391 -22.08 3.04 -9.53
N LYS A 392 -22.24 1.95 -8.76
CA LYS A 392 -23.55 1.32 -8.51
C LYS A 392 -24.54 2.29 -7.85
N CYS A 393 -24.09 3.04 -6.84
CA CYS A 393 -24.94 4.00 -6.14
C CYS A 393 -25.34 5.18 -7.05
N LYS A 394 -24.42 5.68 -7.87
CA LYS A 394 -24.72 6.73 -8.87
C LYS A 394 -25.70 6.26 -9.94
N LEU A 395 -25.52 5.03 -10.46
CA LEU A 395 -26.45 4.44 -11.42
C LEU A 395 -27.84 4.27 -10.80
N PHE A 396 -27.91 3.79 -9.56
CA PHE A 396 -29.17 3.70 -8.82
C PHE A 396 -29.84 5.07 -8.67
N ALA A 397 -29.11 6.10 -8.25
CA ALA A 397 -29.65 7.45 -8.10
C ALA A 397 -30.17 8.01 -9.44
N TRP A 398 -29.47 7.75 -10.54
CA TRP A 398 -29.95 8.11 -11.87
C TRP A 398 -31.27 7.40 -12.22
N ILE A 399 -31.40 6.09 -11.97
CA ILE A 399 -32.65 5.34 -12.18
C ILE A 399 -33.77 5.87 -11.27
N LEU A 400 -33.45 6.25 -10.03
CA LEU A 400 -34.37 6.83 -9.06
C LEU A 400 -34.94 8.17 -9.52
N ILE A 401 -34.07 9.07 -10.00
CA ILE A 401 -34.46 10.37 -10.57
C ILE A 401 -35.38 10.19 -11.78
N GLN A 402 -35.18 9.13 -12.57
CA GLN A 402 -36.05 8.78 -13.70
C GLN A 402 -37.36 8.08 -13.27
N ASN A 403 -37.61 7.95 -11.96
CA ASN A 403 -38.72 7.22 -11.36
C ASN A 403 -38.87 5.77 -11.85
N LYS A 404 -37.74 5.09 -12.11
CA LYS A 404 -37.72 3.75 -12.74
C LYS A 404 -37.25 2.62 -11.83
N ILE A 405 -36.95 2.91 -10.56
CA ILE A 405 -36.53 1.88 -9.59
C ILE A 405 -37.66 0.87 -9.36
N LEU A 406 -37.29 -0.33 -8.90
CA LEU A 406 -38.23 -1.44 -8.67
C LEU A 406 -38.97 -1.26 -7.34
N THR A 407 -39.79 -0.22 -7.26
CA THR A 407 -40.76 0.01 -6.18
C THR A 407 -42.07 -0.71 -6.47
N SER A 408 -42.90 -0.90 -5.43
CA SER A 408 -44.16 -1.67 -5.57
C SER A 408 -45.10 -1.10 -6.65
N ASP A 409 -45.20 0.22 -6.78
CA ASP A 409 -45.94 0.89 -7.85
C ASP A 409 -45.40 0.55 -9.26
N ASN A 410 -44.09 0.61 -9.44
CA ASN A 410 -43.40 0.31 -10.69
C ASN A 410 -43.39 -1.18 -11.04
N LEU A 411 -43.48 -2.06 -10.04
CA LEU A 411 -43.69 -3.49 -10.24
C LEU A 411 -45.14 -3.78 -10.66
N ALA A 412 -46.11 -3.10 -10.02
CA ALA A 412 -47.52 -3.19 -10.39
C ALA A 412 -47.76 -2.76 -11.84
N LEU A 413 -47.18 -1.63 -12.27
CA LEU A 413 -47.23 -1.15 -13.66
C LEU A 413 -46.66 -2.17 -14.68
N ARG A 414 -45.72 -3.02 -14.26
CA ARG A 414 -45.12 -4.07 -15.10
C ARG A 414 -45.85 -5.41 -15.00
N GLY A 415 -46.90 -5.51 -14.17
CA GLY A 415 -47.61 -6.77 -13.91
C GLY A 415 -46.80 -7.80 -13.11
N TRP A 416 -45.82 -7.35 -12.32
CA TRP A 416 -44.96 -8.24 -11.52
C TRP A 416 -45.50 -8.41 -10.10
N PRO A 417 -45.18 -9.51 -9.40
CA PRO A 417 -45.51 -9.67 -7.99
C PRO A 417 -44.97 -8.51 -7.14
N HIS A 418 -45.83 -7.92 -6.31
CA HIS A 418 -45.51 -6.75 -5.48
C HIS A 418 -46.31 -6.77 -4.17
N GLN A 419 -45.93 -5.91 -3.23
CA GLN A 419 -46.66 -5.73 -1.97
C GLN A 419 -47.59 -4.52 -2.07
N ASN A 420 -48.74 -4.59 -1.39
CA ASN A 420 -49.72 -3.50 -1.40
C ASN A 420 -49.41 -2.39 -0.37
N SER A 421 -48.45 -2.64 0.52
CA SER A 421 -48.00 -1.72 1.56
C SER A 421 -46.47 -1.68 1.61
N CYS A 422 -45.92 -0.57 2.06
CA CYS A 422 -44.46 -0.43 2.20
C CYS A 422 -43.91 -1.36 3.28
N VAL A 423 -42.89 -2.16 2.95
CA VAL A 423 -42.24 -3.13 3.85
C VAL A 423 -41.47 -2.47 5.01
N LEU A 424 -41.17 -1.18 4.89
CA LEU A 424 -40.42 -0.44 5.89
C LEU A 424 -41.29 0.12 7.01
N CYS A 425 -42.47 0.65 6.67
CA CYS A 425 -43.36 1.35 7.60
C CYS A 425 -44.78 0.78 7.67
N ASN A 426 -45.11 -0.25 6.89
CA ASN A 426 -46.46 -0.79 6.72
C ASN A 426 -47.51 0.26 6.28
N GLY A 427 -47.05 1.33 5.62
CA GLY A 427 -47.88 2.44 5.18
C GLY A 427 -48.43 2.27 3.75
N PRO A 428 -48.63 3.36 2.99
CA PRO A 428 -49.17 3.32 1.64
C PRO A 428 -48.27 2.52 0.68
N MET A 429 -48.80 2.22 -0.51
CA MET A 429 -48.06 1.53 -1.55
C MET A 429 -46.75 2.25 -1.84
N GLU A 430 -45.67 1.48 -1.89
CA GLU A 430 -44.32 2.02 -2.04
C GLU A 430 -44.12 2.64 -3.43
N THR A 431 -43.82 3.94 -3.46
CA THR A 431 -43.30 4.68 -4.61
C THR A 431 -41.85 5.10 -4.37
N GLY A 432 -41.14 5.56 -5.41
CA GLY A 432 -39.79 6.09 -5.25
C GLY A 432 -39.70 7.24 -4.23
N MET A 433 -40.66 8.16 -4.28
CA MET A 433 -40.79 9.28 -3.33
C MET A 433 -41.10 8.78 -1.91
N HIS A 434 -42.00 7.80 -1.78
CA HIS A 434 -42.33 7.24 -0.48
C HIS A 434 -41.13 6.53 0.13
N LEU A 435 -40.55 5.57 -0.57
CA LEU A 435 -39.42 4.78 -0.10
C LEU A 435 -38.26 5.64 0.36
N CYS A 436 -37.91 6.67 -0.41
CA CYS A 436 -36.67 7.41 -0.20
C CYS A 436 -36.80 8.63 0.72
N LEU A 437 -37.99 9.26 0.83
CA LEU A 437 -38.12 10.57 1.48
C LEU A 437 -39.31 10.70 2.44
N THR A 438 -40.49 10.17 2.10
CA THR A 438 -41.69 10.37 2.94
C THR A 438 -41.99 9.21 3.89
N CYS A 439 -41.38 8.04 3.68
CA CYS A 439 -41.49 6.91 4.59
C CYS A 439 -40.92 7.28 5.98
N PRO A 440 -41.67 7.05 7.08
CA PRO A 440 -41.18 7.34 8.44
C PRO A 440 -39.85 6.67 8.77
N PHE A 441 -39.61 5.46 8.24
CA PHE A 441 -38.34 4.77 8.37
C PHE A 441 -37.21 5.52 7.67
N ALA A 442 -37.45 5.96 6.42
CA ALA A 442 -36.48 6.74 5.66
C ALA A 442 -36.19 8.09 6.34
N GLN A 443 -37.23 8.79 6.83
CA GLN A 443 -37.08 10.05 7.56
C GLN A 443 -36.22 9.90 8.83
N ALA A 444 -36.36 8.79 9.55
CA ALA A 444 -35.51 8.49 10.70
C ALA A 444 -34.03 8.31 10.30
N VAL A 445 -33.76 7.60 9.19
CA VAL A 445 -32.39 7.46 8.64
C VAL A 445 -31.84 8.82 8.22
N TRP A 446 -32.60 9.60 7.47
CA TRP A 446 -32.22 10.95 7.04
C TRP A 446 -31.90 11.85 8.23
N SER A 447 -32.79 11.92 9.23
CA SER A 447 -32.61 12.78 10.40
C SER A 447 -31.31 12.47 11.14
N GLN A 448 -31.00 11.19 11.29
CA GLN A 448 -29.78 10.75 11.97
C GLN A 448 -28.52 11.06 11.16
N VAL A 449 -28.51 10.79 9.86
CA VAL A 449 -27.34 11.09 9.00
C VAL A 449 -27.16 12.60 8.86
N SER A 450 -28.24 13.36 8.65
CA SER A 450 -28.23 14.83 8.62
C SER A 450 -27.66 15.45 9.89
N LEU A 451 -27.98 14.89 11.06
CA LEU A 451 -27.43 15.32 12.34
C LEU A 451 -25.89 15.15 12.38
N TRP A 452 -25.39 14.02 11.90
CA TRP A 452 -23.95 13.75 11.86
C TRP A 452 -23.21 14.64 10.85
N GLU A 453 -23.86 14.98 9.74
CA GLU A 453 -23.28 15.75 8.65
C GLU A 453 -23.46 17.27 8.80
N GLY A 454 -24.26 17.71 9.78
CA GLY A 454 -24.61 19.13 9.94
C GLY A 454 -25.42 19.70 8.76
N LEU A 455 -26.06 18.84 7.96
CA LEU A 455 -26.84 19.22 6.77
C LEU A 455 -28.26 18.70 6.88
N ASN A 456 -29.23 19.59 7.10
CA ASN A 456 -30.65 19.23 7.15
C ASN A 456 -31.45 19.82 5.97
N PRO A 457 -31.58 19.10 4.84
CA PRO A 457 -32.29 19.59 3.66
C PRO A 457 -33.80 19.71 3.87
N PHE A 458 -34.38 18.96 4.82
CA PHE A 458 -35.83 18.95 5.06
C PHE A 458 -36.33 20.23 5.74
N GLN A 459 -35.44 21.01 6.34
CA GLN A 459 -35.79 22.34 6.86
C GLN A 459 -36.09 23.33 5.73
N GLN A 460 -35.52 23.13 4.54
CA GLN A 460 -35.59 24.06 3.41
C GLN A 460 -36.52 23.55 2.30
N ALA A 461 -36.55 22.24 2.06
CA ALA A 461 -37.40 21.59 1.07
C ALA A 461 -38.12 20.40 1.70
N LEU A 462 -39.36 20.61 2.13
CA LEU A 462 -40.18 19.54 2.72
C LEU A 462 -40.61 18.55 1.62
N PRO A 463 -40.33 17.24 1.78
CA PRO A 463 -40.61 16.23 0.75
C PRO A 463 -42.06 16.14 0.28
N THR A 464 -43.02 16.46 1.16
CA THR A 464 -44.46 16.43 0.86
C THR A 464 -44.92 17.52 -0.11
N SER A 465 -44.04 18.46 -0.46
CA SER A 465 -44.35 19.60 -1.35
C SER A 465 -44.06 19.30 -2.82
N PHE A 466 -43.63 18.08 -3.15
CA PHE A 466 -43.16 17.69 -4.48
C PHE A 466 -43.79 16.38 -4.93
N ASP A 467 -44.05 16.26 -6.23
CA ASP A 467 -44.67 15.06 -6.82
C ASP A 467 -43.63 13.97 -7.15
N ASN A 468 -42.38 14.36 -7.40
CA ASN A 468 -41.30 13.43 -7.68
C ASN A 468 -39.99 13.80 -6.95
N ILE A 469 -39.16 12.78 -6.77
CA ILE A 469 -37.89 12.91 -6.05
C ILE A 469 -36.89 13.82 -6.76
N ASN A 470 -36.95 13.95 -8.09
CA ASN A 470 -36.02 14.81 -8.82
C ASN A 470 -36.24 16.29 -8.50
N GLU A 471 -37.49 16.75 -8.50
CA GLU A 471 -37.85 18.12 -8.16
C GLU A 471 -37.43 18.47 -6.73
N TRP A 472 -37.71 17.57 -5.78
CA TRP A 472 -37.24 17.75 -4.40
C TRP A 472 -35.72 17.85 -4.32
N TRP A 473 -35.01 16.94 -4.99
CA TRP A 473 -33.55 16.88 -4.95
C TRP A 473 -32.95 18.15 -5.55
N GLU A 474 -33.43 18.60 -6.71
CA GLU A 474 -32.98 19.84 -7.33
C GLU A 474 -33.24 21.06 -6.45
N ALA A 475 -34.43 21.15 -5.82
CA ALA A 475 -34.77 22.24 -4.92
C ALA A 475 -33.86 22.27 -3.68
N ALA A 476 -33.67 21.12 -3.03
CA ALA A 476 -32.78 20.97 -1.88
C ALA A 476 -31.31 21.25 -2.23
N ASN A 477 -30.85 20.87 -3.42
CA ASN A 477 -29.48 21.15 -3.86
C ASN A 477 -29.28 22.64 -4.17
N LYS A 478 -30.27 23.31 -4.76
CA LYS A 478 -30.22 24.74 -5.08
C LYS A 478 -30.26 25.62 -3.83
N SER A 479 -30.95 25.19 -2.77
CA SER A 479 -31.05 25.92 -1.50
C SER A 479 -29.76 25.89 -0.67
N LEU A 480 -28.82 24.99 -0.99
CA LEU A 480 -27.54 24.86 -0.30
C LEU A 480 -26.43 25.72 -0.92
N PRO A 481 -25.47 26.21 -0.11
CA PRO A 481 -24.24 26.83 -0.60
C PRO A 481 -23.49 25.91 -1.56
N GLU A 482 -22.85 26.49 -2.57
CA GLU A 482 -22.19 25.73 -3.64
C GLU A 482 -21.16 24.72 -3.11
N GLU A 483 -20.41 25.10 -2.08
CA GLU A 483 -19.42 24.26 -1.39
C GLU A 483 -20.05 23.00 -0.75
N SER A 484 -21.28 23.10 -0.25
CA SER A 484 -21.97 22.00 0.43
C SER A 484 -22.73 21.07 -0.53
N ARG A 485 -23.00 21.51 -1.77
CA ARG A 485 -23.79 20.75 -2.76
C ARG A 485 -23.20 19.38 -3.04
N ARG A 486 -21.88 19.27 -3.17
CA ARG A 486 -21.21 18.00 -3.46
C ARG A 486 -21.40 16.99 -2.32
N SER A 487 -21.24 17.45 -1.08
CA SER A 487 -21.44 16.63 0.12
C SER A 487 -22.90 16.21 0.28
N PHE A 488 -23.84 17.13 0.06
CA PHE A 488 -25.27 16.82 0.06
C PHE A 488 -25.65 15.77 -0.99
N ASN A 489 -25.18 15.91 -2.23
CA ASN A 489 -25.47 14.95 -3.28
C ASN A 489 -24.92 13.56 -2.95
N GLY A 490 -23.72 13.48 -2.34
CA GLY A 490 -23.19 12.23 -1.80
C GLY A 490 -24.12 11.64 -0.74
N MET A 491 -24.49 12.43 0.26
CA MET A 491 -25.40 12.04 1.34
C MET A 491 -26.73 11.48 0.81
N ALA A 492 -27.37 12.20 -0.11
CA ALA A 492 -28.63 11.80 -0.72
C ALA A 492 -28.53 10.48 -1.50
N ILE A 493 -27.48 10.30 -2.30
CA ILE A 493 -27.21 9.05 -3.03
C ILE A 493 -27.09 7.87 -2.06
N TYR A 494 -26.29 8.00 -1.01
CA TYR A 494 -26.02 6.89 -0.10
C TYR A 494 -27.17 6.58 0.85
N ILE A 495 -27.93 7.59 1.32
CA ILE A 495 -29.13 7.35 2.14
C ILE A 495 -30.16 6.57 1.32
N THR A 496 -30.52 7.06 0.14
CA THR A 496 -31.55 6.44 -0.70
C THR A 496 -31.15 5.02 -1.14
N TRP A 497 -29.87 4.80 -1.44
CA TRP A 497 -29.33 3.47 -1.73
C TRP A 497 -29.45 2.49 -0.56
N ASN A 498 -29.08 2.92 0.65
CA ASN A 498 -29.11 2.05 1.83
C ASN A 498 -30.55 1.77 2.30
N VAL A 499 -31.47 2.73 2.16
CA VAL A 499 -32.91 2.51 2.41
C VAL A 499 -33.49 1.52 1.41
N TRP A 500 -33.17 1.66 0.11
CA TRP A 500 -33.61 0.70 -0.91
C TRP A 500 -33.04 -0.71 -0.68
N LYS A 501 -31.75 -0.83 -0.31
CA LYS A 501 -31.16 -2.12 0.07
C LYS A 501 -31.86 -2.74 1.27
N GLU A 502 -32.25 -1.96 2.27
CA GLU A 502 -32.99 -2.47 3.43
C GLU A 502 -34.37 -3.00 3.03
N CYS A 503 -35.08 -2.30 2.14
CA CYS A 503 -36.35 -2.81 1.60
C CYS A 503 -36.15 -4.18 0.94
N ASN A 504 -35.18 -4.31 0.03
CA ASN A 504 -34.86 -5.58 -0.62
C ASN A 504 -34.43 -6.67 0.38
N ARG A 505 -33.64 -6.33 1.39
CA ARG A 505 -33.21 -7.26 2.43
C ARG A 505 -34.40 -7.84 3.20
N ARG A 506 -35.41 -7.03 3.49
CA ARG A 506 -36.65 -7.52 4.14
C ARG A 506 -37.46 -8.41 3.21
N ILE A 507 -37.58 -8.03 1.94
CA ILE A 507 -38.33 -8.79 0.92
C ILE A 507 -37.69 -10.16 0.66
N PHE A 508 -36.40 -10.18 0.33
CA PHE A 508 -35.73 -11.38 -0.18
C PHE A 508 -35.04 -12.22 0.90
N ASP A 509 -34.45 -11.58 1.92
CA ASP A 509 -33.67 -12.29 2.94
C ASP A 509 -34.43 -12.49 4.25
N GLN A 510 -35.59 -11.86 4.42
CA GLN A 510 -36.38 -11.86 5.67
C GLN A 510 -35.54 -11.42 6.88
N LYS A 511 -34.60 -10.50 6.67
CA LYS A 511 -33.74 -9.92 7.70
C LYS A 511 -34.04 -8.44 7.88
N TYR A 512 -33.98 -7.97 9.12
CA TYR A 512 -34.42 -6.63 9.49
C TYR A 512 -33.30 -5.86 10.19
N LEU A 513 -33.10 -4.60 9.80
CA LEU A 513 -32.28 -3.64 10.52
C LEU A 513 -33.13 -2.46 10.99
N SER A 514 -32.77 -1.91 12.13
CA SER A 514 -33.33 -0.64 12.62
C SER A 514 -32.86 0.53 11.74
N ALA A 515 -33.62 1.63 11.75
CA ALA A 515 -33.21 2.87 11.07
C ALA A 515 -31.82 3.33 11.54
N GLN A 516 -31.51 3.15 12.83
CA GLN A 516 -30.20 3.50 13.39
C GLN A 516 -29.05 2.68 12.81
N GLN A 517 -29.25 1.38 12.60
CA GLN A 517 -28.26 0.51 11.97
C GLN A 517 -28.09 0.81 10.48
N VAL A 518 -29.18 1.15 9.77
CA VAL A 518 -29.12 1.57 8.36
C VAL A 518 -28.41 2.92 8.21
N ALA A 519 -28.65 3.86 9.12
CA ALA A 519 -27.91 5.12 9.20
C ALA A 519 -26.42 4.86 9.44
N GLY A 520 -26.06 3.96 10.36
CA GLY A 520 -24.67 3.56 10.61
C GLY A 520 -23.95 3.07 9.34
N LYS A 521 -24.58 2.17 8.58
CA LYS A 521 -24.05 1.70 7.29
C LYS A 521 -23.92 2.81 6.25
N THR A 522 -24.86 3.76 6.27
CA THR A 522 -24.83 4.91 5.36
C THR A 522 -23.65 5.82 5.68
N LYS A 523 -23.36 6.05 6.97
CA LYS A 523 -22.19 6.80 7.43
C LYS A 523 -20.89 6.13 6.98
N GLU A 524 -20.76 4.82 7.18
CA GLU A 524 -19.59 4.05 6.71
C GLU A 524 -19.37 4.23 5.19
N ASN A 525 -20.43 4.11 4.38
CA ASN A 525 -20.32 4.30 2.93
C ASN A 525 -20.01 5.75 2.53
N LEU A 526 -20.49 6.74 3.30
CA LEU A 526 -20.14 8.15 3.07
C LEU A 526 -18.68 8.44 3.40
N GLU A 527 -18.16 7.86 4.48
CA GLU A 527 -16.74 7.95 4.85
C GLU A 527 -15.84 7.24 3.83
N GLU A 528 -16.25 6.10 3.30
CA GLU A 528 -15.58 5.44 2.17
C GLU A 528 -15.62 6.32 0.92
N PHE A 529 -16.77 6.87 0.56
CA PHE A 529 -16.88 7.81 -0.56
C PHE A 529 -15.97 9.02 -0.39
N ARG A 530 -15.90 9.57 0.83
CA ARG A 530 -14.98 10.68 1.12
C ARG A 530 -13.54 10.27 0.92
N ARG A 531 -13.10 9.15 1.50
CA ARG A 531 -11.74 8.61 1.30
C ARG A 531 -11.43 8.31 -0.17
N ALA A 532 -12.42 7.89 -0.94
CA ALA A 532 -12.25 7.60 -2.36
C ALA A 532 -12.27 8.85 -3.26
N PHE A 533 -13.03 9.90 -2.92
CA PHE A 533 -13.34 10.99 -3.87
C PHE A 533 -13.25 12.42 -3.31
N LEU A 534 -13.12 12.61 -2.00
CA LEU A 534 -13.14 13.93 -1.33
C LEU A 534 -11.98 14.17 -0.36
N ALA A 535 -11.25 13.15 0.10
CA ALA A 535 -10.09 13.28 0.96
C ALA A 535 -8.84 12.85 0.19
N TYR A 536 -8.03 13.82 -0.23
CA TYR A 536 -6.97 14.40 0.61
C TYR A 536 -6.88 15.91 0.39
#